data_AF-A0A7U1E2E5-F1
#
_entry.id   AF-A0A7U1E2E5-F1
#
_cell.length_a   1.000
_cell.length_b   1.000
_cell.length_c   1.000
_cell.angle_alpha   90.00
_cell.angle_beta   90.00
_cell.angle_gamma   90.00
#
_symmetry.space_group_name_H-M   'P 1'
#
loop_
_entity.id
_entity.type
_entity.pdbx_description
1 polymer ?
#
loop_
_entity_poly.entity_id
_entity_poly.type
_entity_poly.pdbx_seq_one_letter_code
_entity_poly.pdbx_strand_id
1 'polypeptide(L)' 'MKKWMLAICLMFINEICQATDCFDLAGRDYKIDPDLLRAISWQESRYRINTDGINPVTGFLP' A
#
# COMPACT_ATOMS: atom_id res chain seq x y z
N MET A 1 21.61 20.88 -28.26
CA MET A 1 20.45 19.98 -28.45
C MET A 1 20.38 18.85 -27.41
N LYS A 2 21.39 17.98 -27.27
CA LYS A 2 21.36 16.83 -26.32
C LYS A 2 21.08 17.18 -24.84
N LYS A 3 21.64 18.28 -24.33
CA LYS A 3 21.41 18.74 -22.93
C LYS A 3 19.94 19.10 -22.63
N TRP A 4 19.25 19.65 -23.63
CA TRP A 4 17.82 19.99 -23.53
C TRP A 4 16.93 18.76 -23.66
N MET A 5 17.30 17.79 -24.51
CA MET A 5 16.56 16.52 -24.60
C MET A 5 16.63 15.72 -23.29
N LEU A 6 17.78 15.72 -22.62
CA LEU A 6 17.95 15.04 -21.34
C LEU A 6 17.08 15.66 -20.23
N ALA A 7 17.01 17.00 -20.19
CA ALA A 7 16.15 17.72 -19.26
C ALA A 7 14.66 17.42 -19.50
N ILE A 8 14.23 17.39 -20.76
CA ILE A 8 12.84 17.05 -21.13
C ILE A 8 12.52 15.59 -20.74
N CYS A 9 13.40 14.62 -21.02
CA CYS A 9 13.19 13.24 -20.60
C CYS A 9 13.08 13.08 -19.07
N LEU A 10 13.89 13.81 -18.29
CA LEU A 10 13.86 13.75 -16.83
C LEU A 10 12.56 14.31 -16.22
N MET A 11 11.90 15.28 -16.87
CA MET A 11 10.62 15.81 -16.41
C MET A 11 9.51 14.74 -16.47
N PHE A 12 9.51 13.89 -17.50
CA PHE A 12 8.48 12.86 -17.69
C PHE A 12 8.61 11.63 -16.77
N ILE A 13 9.74 11.45 -16.08
CA ILE A 13 9.93 10.32 -15.16
C ILE A 13 9.10 10.51 -13.87
N ASN A 14 8.83 11.74 -13.46
CA ASN A 14 8.13 12.04 -12.20
C ASN A 14 6.68 11.56 -12.19
N GLU A 15 5.99 11.54 -13.34
CA GLU A 15 4.58 11.13 -13.38
C GLU A 15 4.38 9.60 -13.37
N ILE A 16 5.41 8.82 -13.66
CA ILE A 16 5.32 7.35 -13.72
C ILE A 16 5.36 6.73 -12.30
N CYS A 17 5.74 7.50 -11.29
CA CYS A 17 5.89 7.03 -9.91
C CYS A 17 4.65 7.23 -9.01
N GLN A 18 3.45 7.32 -9.58
CA GLN A 18 2.21 7.15 -8.80
C GLN A 18 1.92 5.66 -8.63
N ALA A 19 2.71 4.99 -7.78
CA ALA A 19 2.44 3.61 -7.39
C ALA A 19 1.32 3.60 -6.34
N THR A 20 0.07 3.73 -6.80
CA THR A 20 -1.12 3.53 -5.96
C THR A 20 -1.10 2.10 -5.47
N ASP A 21 -1.00 1.90 -4.15
CA ASP A 21 -1.06 0.57 -3.56
C ASP A 21 -2.51 0.12 -3.32
N CYS A 22 -2.69 -1.13 -2.88
CA CYS A 22 -4.02 -1.66 -2.60
C CYS A 22 -4.70 -0.94 -1.42
N PHE A 23 -3.95 -0.30 -0.52
CA PHE A 23 -4.50 0.47 0.59
C PHE A 23 -5.08 1.80 0.11
N ASP A 24 -4.46 2.45 -0.87
CA ASP A 24 -5.00 3.67 -1.48
C ASP A 24 -6.30 3.39 -2.23
N LEU A 25 -6.36 2.28 -2.98
CA LEU A 25 -7.58 1.84 -3.67
C LEU A 25 -8.69 1.51 -2.66
N ALA A 26 -8.39 0.72 -1.63
CA ALA A 26 -9.35 0.39 -0.59
C ALA A 26 -9.82 1.62 0.19
N GLY A 27 -8.91 2.53 0.53
CA GLY A 27 -9.25 3.76 1.23
C GLY A 27 -10.18 4.66 0.41
N ARG A 28 -9.96 4.75 -0.91
CA ARG A 28 -10.86 5.44 -1.84
C ARG A 28 -12.25 4.79 -1.91
N ASP A 29 -12.30 3.47 -2.07
CA ASP A 29 -13.57 2.75 -2.30
C ASP A 29 -14.43 2.67 -1.04
N TYR A 30 -13.80 2.46 0.12
CA TYR A 30 -14.49 2.29 1.41
C TYR A 30 -14.53 3.56 2.27
N LYS A 31 -13.92 4.67 1.80
CA LYS A 31 -13.79 5.93 2.54
C LYS A 31 -13.10 5.76 3.91
N ILE A 32 -12.04 4.96 3.93
CA ILE A 32 -11.18 4.73 5.10
C ILE A 32 -9.84 5.38 4.81
N ASP A 33 -9.18 5.94 5.83
CA ASP A 33 -7.83 6.46 5.67
C ASP A 33 -6.86 5.34 5.25
N PRO A 34 -6.18 5.43 4.09
CA PRO A 34 -5.20 4.44 3.64
C PRO A 34 -4.09 4.20 4.67
N ASP A 35 -3.68 5.23 5.42
CA ASP A 35 -2.63 5.09 6.44
C ASP A 35 -3.12 4.33 7.66
N LEU A 36 -4.41 4.43 7.98
CA LEU A 36 -5.03 3.58 9.00
C LEU A 36 -5.00 2.11 8.56
N LEU A 37 -5.32 1.82 7.30
CA LEU A 37 -5.25 0.44 6.77
C LEU A 37 -3.83 -0.11 6.78
N ARG A 38 -2.82 0.71 6.43
CA ARG A 38 -1.40 0.33 6.54
C ARG A 38 -1.00 0.06 7.97
N ALA A 39 -1.40 0.91 8.91
CA ALA A 39 -1.11 0.75 10.34
C ALA A 39 -1.71 -0.55 10.90
N ILE A 40 -2.97 -0.85 10.56
CA ILE A 40 -3.64 -2.10 10.95
C ILE A 40 -2.91 -3.30 10.36
N SER A 41 -2.63 -3.30 9.05
CA SER A 41 -1.94 -4.41 8.39
C SER A 41 -0.54 -4.68 8.96
N TRP A 42 0.18 -3.61 9.34
CA TRP A 42 1.46 -3.73 10.02
C TRP A 42 1.32 -4.32 11.43
N GLN A 43 0.34 -3.85 12.20
CA GLN A 43 0.12 -4.25 13.59
C GLN A 43 -0.33 -5.72 13.71
N GLU A 44 -1.29 -6.13 12.88
CA GLU A 44 -1.93 -7.44 12.98
C GLU A 44 -1.08 -8.56 12.38
N SER A 45 -0.46 -8.32 11.21
CA SER A 45 0.21 -9.39 10.48
C SER A 45 1.56 -9.02 9.85
N ARG A 46 2.05 -7.80 10.06
CA ARG A 46 3.27 -7.28 9.39
C ARG A 46 3.16 -7.40 7.87
N TYR A 47 2.00 -7.04 7.29
CA TYR A 47 1.69 -7.15 5.85
C TYR A 47 1.66 -8.58 5.29
N ARG A 48 1.59 -9.61 6.14
CA ARG A 48 1.42 -11.00 5.68
C ARG A 48 -0.07 -11.29 5.45
N ILE A 49 -0.39 -11.81 4.27
CA ILE A 49 -1.78 -12.10 3.86
C ILE A 49 -2.29 -13.46 4.36
N ASN A 50 -1.39 -14.38 4.70
CA ASN A 50 -1.71 -15.75 5.11
C ASN A 50 -1.24 -16.00 6.54
N THR A 51 -1.79 -15.22 7.48
CA THR A 51 -1.38 -15.27 8.89
C THR A 51 -2.62 -15.43 9.74
N ASP A 52 -2.63 -16.47 10.55
CA ASP A 52 -3.73 -16.78 11.44
C ASP A 52 -3.27 -16.66 12.88
N GLY A 53 -4.13 -16.13 13.74
CA GLY A 53 -3.93 -16.02 15.18
C GLY A 53 -4.79 -17.04 15.93
N ILE A 54 -4.27 -17.58 17.03
CA ILE A 54 -5.07 -18.40 17.96
C ILE A 54 -5.69 -17.46 18.99
N ASN A 55 -7.02 -17.47 19.09
CA ASN A 55 -7.69 -16.77 20.17
C ASN A 55 -7.50 -17.56 21.48
N PRO A 56 -6.97 -16.97 22.56
CA PRO A 56 -6.70 -17.69 23.80
C PRO A 56 -7.97 -18.19 24.52
N VAL A 57 -9.14 -17.61 24.21
CA VAL A 57 -10.44 -17.97 24.81
C VAL A 57 -11.15 -19.03 23.99
N THR A 58 -11.21 -18.87 22.67
CA THR A 58 -12.00 -19.74 21.78
C THR A 58 -11.18 -20.71 20.93
N GLY A 59 -9.85 -20.64 20.98
CA GLY A 59 -8.96 -21.43 20.14
C GLY A 59 -8.92 -20.95 18.68
N PHE A 60 -8.54 -21.85 17.79
CA PHE A 60 -8.56 -21.63 16.34
C PHE A 60 -9.98 -21.90 15.81
N LEU A 61 -10.53 -20.99 15.01
CA LEU A 61 -11.81 -21.17 14.33
C LEU A 61 -11.54 -21.71 12.91
N PRO A 62 -12.08 -22.89 12.55
CA PRO A 62 -11.90 -23.50 11.23
C PRO A 62 -12.73 -22.85 10.13
#